data_AF-W4FPE6-F1
#
_entry.id   AF-W4FPE6-F1
#
_cell.length_a   1.000
_cell.length_b   1.000
_cell.length_c   1.000
_cell.angle_alpha   90.00
_cell.angle_beta   90.00
_cell.angle_gamma   90.00
#
_symmetry.space_group_name_H-M   'P 1'
#
loop_
_entity.id
_entity.type
_entity.pdbx_description
1 polymer ?
#
loop_
_entity_poly.entity_id
_entity_poly.type
_entity_poly.pdbx_seq_one_letter_code
_entity_poly.pdbx_strand_id
1 'polypeptide(L)'
;MALKSVALALGAAVVGWIGYLTFGRGQPVVLFSWHPITLAVAYLLATPSALLAMSDRRVEGNHAKRTSLVQWHAFMQAVSVVLASIGFTAIYVTKDNNSRPHFTTIHSWVGSAALALYYISFVLGALKTFGNTWNWQWKDAAHRIFGVVTFLASGTALSLGFYSGGWGRANLGTTGQAMASAFVGLLHVVVVVKVTGTWSAVPVKQQ
;
A
#
# COMPACT_ATOMS: atom_id res chain seq x y z
N MET A 1 -18.94 -3.36 -7.89
CA MET A 1 -18.95 -2.38 -6.77
C MET A 1 -18.65 -3.05 -5.43
N ALA A 2 -19.30 -4.16 -5.06
CA ALA A 2 -19.11 -4.84 -3.77
C ALA A 2 -17.63 -5.10 -3.36
N LEU A 3 -16.83 -5.74 -4.21
CA LEU A 3 -15.42 -6.06 -3.88
C LEU A 3 -14.54 -4.83 -3.59
N LYS A 4 -14.79 -3.70 -4.26
CA LYS A 4 -14.05 -2.45 -4.03
C LYS A 4 -14.33 -1.91 -2.63
N SER A 5 -15.62 -1.84 -2.28
CA SER A 5 -16.04 -1.38 -0.95
C SER A 5 -15.54 -2.31 0.15
N VAL A 6 -15.56 -3.64 -0.07
CA VAL A 6 -15.01 -4.62 0.88
C VAL A 6 -13.51 -4.40 1.10
N ALA A 7 -12.71 -4.27 0.02
CA ALA A 7 -11.28 -4.03 0.15
C ALA A 7 -10.96 -2.75 0.94
N LEU A 8 -11.62 -1.64 0.62
CA LEU A 8 -11.40 -0.37 1.30
C LEU A 8 -11.89 -0.40 2.76
N ALA A 9 -13.00 -1.10 3.04
CA ALA A 9 -13.51 -1.26 4.40
C ALA A 9 -12.55 -2.10 5.27
N LEU A 10 -12.00 -3.19 4.75
CA LEU A 10 -10.99 -4.00 5.44
C LEU A 10 -9.75 -3.15 5.76
N GLY A 11 -9.29 -2.37 4.78
CA GLY A 11 -8.15 -1.48 4.95
C GLY A 11 -8.39 -0.41 6.01
N ALA A 12 -9.56 0.24 5.95
CA ALA A 12 -9.98 1.25 6.90
C ALA A 12 -10.14 0.68 8.32
N ALA A 13 -10.65 -0.54 8.46
CA ALA A 13 -10.78 -1.22 9.74
C ALA A 13 -9.41 -1.49 10.38
N VAL A 14 -8.46 -2.05 9.62
CA VAL A 14 -7.10 -2.32 10.14
C VAL A 14 -6.36 -1.01 10.46
N VAL A 15 -6.43 -0.02 9.57
CA VAL A 15 -5.81 1.30 9.80
C VAL A 15 -6.44 2.00 10.99
N GLY A 16 -7.76 1.99 11.13
CA GLY A 16 -8.47 2.57 12.26
C GLY A 16 -8.10 1.88 13.58
N TRP A 17 -7.96 0.55 13.56
CA TRP A 17 -7.50 -0.21 14.71
C TRP A 17 -6.06 0.16 15.10
N ILE A 18 -5.12 0.15 14.14
CA ILE A 18 -3.73 0.57 14.40
C ILE A 18 -3.69 2.02 14.89
N GLY A 19 -4.49 2.91 14.30
CA GLY A 19 -4.60 4.31 14.71
C GLY A 19 -5.10 4.45 16.14
N TYR A 20 -6.14 3.69 16.53
CA TYR A 20 -6.64 3.66 17.90
C TYR A 20 -5.59 3.14 18.89
N LEU A 21 -4.86 2.06 18.54
CA LEU A 21 -3.78 1.54 19.37
C LEU A 21 -2.64 2.55 19.54
N THR A 22 -2.32 3.30 18.49
CA THR A 22 -1.22 4.28 18.48
C THR A 22 -1.57 5.59 19.18
N PHE A 23 -2.79 6.11 18.98
CA PHE A 23 -3.17 7.46 19.40
C PHE A 23 -4.33 7.51 20.40
N GLY A 24 -5.21 6.49 20.41
CA GLY A 24 -6.47 6.51 21.16
C GLY A 24 -6.39 5.92 22.57
N ARG A 25 -5.33 5.17 22.92
CA ARG A 25 -5.19 4.50 24.23
C ARG A 25 -4.45 5.32 25.30
N GLY A 26 -4.17 6.60 25.03
CA GLY A 26 -3.43 7.47 25.95
C GLY A 26 -1.96 7.08 26.15
N GLN A 27 -1.40 6.26 25.25
CA GLN A 27 0.02 5.92 25.26
C GLN A 27 0.85 7.10 24.71
N PRO A 28 2.09 7.32 25.19
CA PRO A 28 2.95 8.34 24.62
C PRO A 28 3.20 8.12 23.13
N VAL A 29 2.96 9.16 22.33
CA VAL A 29 3.29 9.16 20.90
C VAL A 29 4.78 9.44 20.76
N VAL A 30 5.55 8.42 20.38
CA VAL A 30 6.99 8.51 20.13
C VAL A 30 7.28 8.47 18.64
N LEU A 31 8.52 8.78 18.23
CA LEU A 31 8.89 8.77 16.81
C LEU A 31 8.54 7.45 16.11
N PHE A 32 8.79 6.31 16.77
CA PHE A 32 8.44 5.00 16.23
C PHE A 32 6.92 4.80 16.00
N SER A 33 6.04 5.50 16.74
CA SER A 33 4.59 5.40 16.57
C SER A 33 4.14 5.71 15.14
N TRP A 34 4.90 6.54 14.41
CA TRP A 34 4.64 6.87 13.02
C TRP A 34 4.93 5.72 12.06
N HIS A 35 5.83 4.80 12.39
CA HIS A 35 6.19 3.66 11.53
C HIS A 35 4.99 2.77 11.20
N PRO A 36 4.31 2.11 12.17
CA PRO A 36 3.21 1.20 11.85
C PRO A 36 2.01 1.91 11.22
N ILE A 37 1.65 3.12 11.69
CA ILE A 37 0.46 3.81 11.18
C ILE A 37 0.64 4.35 9.76
N THR A 38 1.77 4.99 9.44
CA THR A 38 1.98 5.56 8.10
C THR A 38 2.11 4.45 7.04
N LEU A 39 2.79 3.35 7.36
CA LEU A 39 2.85 2.20 6.44
C LEU A 39 1.50 1.51 6.29
N ALA A 40 0.68 1.43 7.35
CA ALA A 40 -0.67 0.90 7.24
C ALA A 40 -1.55 1.77 6.34
N VAL A 41 -1.52 3.11 6.50
CA VAL A 41 -2.28 4.02 5.62
C VAL A 41 -1.78 3.93 4.17
N ALA A 42 -0.46 3.90 3.96
CA ALA A 42 0.15 3.81 2.64
C ALA A 42 -0.34 2.56 1.89
N TYR A 43 -0.21 1.38 2.51
CA TYR A 43 -0.38 0.11 1.81
C TYR A 43 -1.76 -0.55 1.99
N LEU A 44 -2.58 -0.10 2.95
CA LEU A 44 -3.94 -0.62 3.16
C LEU A 44 -5.04 0.33 2.71
N LEU A 45 -4.74 1.61 2.43
CA LEU A 45 -5.73 2.57 1.91
C LEU A 45 -5.30 3.21 0.61
N ALA A 46 -4.16 3.92 0.59
CA ALA A 46 -3.73 4.67 -0.59
C ALA A 46 -3.41 3.75 -1.77
N THR A 47 -2.56 2.72 -1.58
CA THR A 47 -2.23 1.77 -2.65
C THR A 47 -3.44 0.99 -3.16
N PRO A 48 -4.32 0.39 -2.31
CA PRO A 48 -5.54 -0.25 -2.79
C PRO A 48 -6.45 0.68 -3.58
N SER A 49 -6.64 1.93 -3.11
CA SER A 49 -7.42 2.95 -3.83
C SER A 49 -6.83 3.21 -5.22
N ALA A 50 -5.51 3.37 -5.32
CA ALA A 50 -4.81 3.58 -6.58
C ALA A 50 -4.98 2.39 -7.55
N LEU A 51 -4.88 1.16 -7.05
CA LEU A 51 -4.99 -0.05 -7.87
C LEU A 51 -6.43 -0.31 -8.34
N LEU A 52 -7.41 -0.08 -7.47
CA LEU A 52 -8.83 -0.24 -7.80
C LEU A 52 -9.27 0.80 -8.84
N ALA A 53 -8.74 2.03 -8.80
CA ALA A 53 -8.97 3.02 -9.87
C ALA A 53 -8.45 2.54 -11.24
N MET A 54 -7.32 1.83 -11.28
CA MET A 54 -6.80 1.23 -12.51
C MET A 54 -7.63 0.05 -13.01
N SER A 55 -8.29 -0.69 -12.11
CA SER A 55 -9.29 -1.69 -12.48
C SER A 55 -10.53 -1.02 -13.10
N ASP A 56 -11.03 0.05 -12.49
CA ASP A 56 -12.19 0.80 -13.01
C ASP A 56 -11.88 1.41 -14.39
N ARG A 57 -10.66 1.90 -14.61
CA ARG A 57 -10.22 2.46 -15.91
C ARG A 57 -10.35 1.47 -17.07
N ARG A 58 -10.27 0.16 -16.82
CA ARG A 58 -10.28 -0.87 -17.87
C ARG A 58 -11.64 -1.06 -18.52
N VAL A 59 -12.70 -0.85 -17.75
CA VAL A 59 -14.08 -0.99 -18.21
C VAL A 59 -14.71 0.34 -18.58
N GLU A 60 -14.02 1.45 -18.30
CA GLU A 60 -14.47 2.80 -18.63
C GLU A 60 -14.22 3.12 -20.11
N GLY A 61 -15.25 3.61 -20.81
CA GLY A 61 -15.19 4.03 -22.21
C GLY A 61 -14.86 5.52 -22.36
N ASN A 62 -15.26 6.36 -21.40
CA ASN A 62 -15.10 7.80 -21.48
C ASN A 62 -13.63 8.21 -21.27
N HIS A 63 -13.03 8.90 -22.25
CA HIS A 63 -11.62 9.29 -22.20
C HIS A 63 -11.26 10.18 -21.01
N ALA A 64 -12.07 11.21 -20.72
CA ALA A 64 -11.80 12.15 -19.62
C ALA A 64 -11.79 11.42 -18.27
N LYS A 65 -12.75 10.51 -18.06
CA LYS A 65 -12.82 9.69 -16.85
C LYS A 65 -11.70 8.66 -16.76
N ARG A 66 -11.28 8.07 -17.88
CA ARG A 66 -10.08 7.21 -17.90
C ARG A 66 -8.83 7.99 -17.50
N THR A 67 -8.71 9.25 -17.89
CA THR A 67 -7.58 10.11 -17.52
C THR A 67 -7.64 10.49 -16.04
N SER A 68 -8.81 10.87 -15.51
CA SER A 68 -8.94 11.17 -14.08
C SER A 68 -8.62 9.96 -13.19
N LEU A 69 -8.97 8.75 -13.61
CA LEU A 69 -8.62 7.52 -12.88
C LEU A 69 -7.10 7.26 -12.86
N VAL A 70 -6.36 7.57 -13.92
CA VAL A 70 -4.88 7.47 -13.91
C VAL A 70 -4.26 8.57 -13.06
N GLN A 71 -4.79 9.79 -13.12
CA GLN A 71 -4.33 10.89 -12.27
C GLN A 71 -4.55 10.57 -10.79
N TRP A 72 -5.70 9.98 -10.44
CA TRP A 72 -5.97 9.48 -9.10
C TRP A 72 -5.00 8.38 -8.69
N HIS A 73 -4.71 7.43 -9.60
CA HIS A 73 -3.69 6.41 -9.37
C HIS A 73 -2.34 7.07 -9.04
N ALA A 74 -1.85 7.96 -9.89
CA ALA A 74 -0.57 8.64 -9.69
C ALA A 74 -0.53 9.45 -8.37
N PHE A 75 -1.61 10.18 -8.06
CA PHE A 75 -1.75 10.93 -6.82
C PHE A 75 -1.67 10.03 -5.59
N MET A 76 -2.45 8.95 -5.56
CA MET A 76 -2.45 8.01 -4.44
C MET A 76 -1.12 7.27 -4.32
N GLN A 77 -0.43 6.98 -5.42
CA GLN A 77 0.93 6.43 -5.36
C GLN A 77 1.93 7.41 -4.75
N ALA A 78 1.83 8.70 -5.08
CA ALA A 78 2.67 9.73 -4.47
C ALA A 78 2.40 9.84 -2.96
N VAL A 79 1.13 9.81 -2.54
CA VAL A 79 0.76 9.76 -1.11
C VAL A 79 1.37 8.53 -0.43
N SER A 80 1.28 7.34 -1.03
CA SER A 80 1.91 6.14 -0.50
C SER A 80 3.42 6.27 -0.37
N VAL A 81 4.12 6.87 -1.34
CA VAL A 81 5.59 7.09 -1.28
C VAL A 81 5.96 8.04 -0.15
N VAL A 82 5.23 9.14 0.04
CA VAL A 82 5.47 10.09 1.14
C VAL A 82 5.26 9.40 2.50
N LEU A 83 4.13 8.72 2.68
CA LEU A 83 3.83 8.00 3.92
C LEU A 83 4.84 6.88 4.19
N ALA A 84 5.23 6.13 3.16
CA ALA A 84 6.25 5.10 3.24
C ALA A 84 7.61 5.66 3.68
N SER A 85 7.99 6.81 3.13
CA SER A 85 9.22 7.52 3.50
C SER A 85 9.20 7.97 4.96
N ILE A 86 8.08 8.55 5.42
CA ILE A 86 7.89 8.93 6.83
C ILE A 86 8.03 7.71 7.73
N GLY A 87 7.31 6.62 7.42
CA GLY A 87 7.34 5.40 8.23
C GLY A 87 8.70 4.75 8.30
N PHE A 88 9.43 4.70 7.18
CA PHE A 88 10.79 4.16 7.13
C PHE A 88 11.78 5.04 7.90
N THR A 89 11.72 6.36 7.72
CA THR A 89 12.56 7.32 8.44
C THR A 89 12.33 7.22 9.94
N ALA A 90 11.08 7.11 10.38
CA ALA A 90 10.71 6.98 11.79
C ALA A 90 11.38 5.78 12.48
N ILE A 91 11.35 4.59 11.86
CA ILE A 91 12.04 3.41 12.43
C ILE A 91 13.56 3.55 12.33
N TYR A 92 14.08 4.12 11.24
CA TYR A 92 15.52 4.28 11.05
C TYR A 92 16.10 5.18 12.14
N VAL A 93 15.57 6.39 12.29
CA VAL A 93 16.03 7.37 13.30
C VAL A 93 15.76 6.88 14.72
N THR A 94 14.65 6.17 14.98
CA THR A 94 14.43 5.55 16.29
C THR A 94 15.56 4.56 16.63
N LYS A 95 15.98 3.73 15.68
CA LYS A 95 17.06 2.75 15.93
C LYS A 95 18.39 3.44 16.20
N ASP A 96 18.71 4.46 15.43
CA ASP A 96 19.94 5.26 15.58
C ASP A 96 19.99 5.93 16.97
N ASN A 97 18.93 6.64 17.35
CA ASN A 97 18.80 7.30 18.67
C ASN A 97 18.87 6.33 19.87
N ASN A 98 18.65 5.03 19.64
CA ASN A 98 18.67 4.00 20.69
C ASN A 98 19.84 3.02 20.53
N SER A 99 20.81 3.31 19.65
CA SER A 99 21.96 2.46 19.35
C SER A 99 21.58 1.01 19.04
N ARG A 100 20.46 0.79 18.32
CA ARG A 100 19.97 -0.54 17.96
C ARG A 100 20.38 -0.91 16.54
N PRO A 101 20.79 -2.17 16.29
CA PRO A 101 21.19 -2.59 14.94
C PRO A 101 20.01 -2.54 13.95
N HIS A 102 20.32 -2.19 12.70
CA HIS A 102 19.35 -2.15 11.59
C HIS A 102 19.27 -3.50 10.87
N PHE A 103 18.17 -3.72 10.15
CA PHE A 103 18.00 -4.86 9.23
C PHE A 103 18.25 -6.25 9.83
N THR A 104 17.90 -6.46 11.10
CA THR A 104 18.17 -7.72 11.82
C THR A 104 17.01 -8.73 11.77
N THR A 105 15.86 -8.38 11.19
CA THR A 105 14.67 -9.24 11.16
C THR A 105 14.21 -9.52 9.74
N ILE A 106 13.52 -10.66 9.53
CA ILE A 106 12.91 -10.98 8.23
C ILE A 106 11.94 -9.87 7.79
N HIS A 107 11.18 -9.30 8.72
CA HIS A 107 10.33 -8.12 8.44
C HIS A 107 11.15 -6.96 7.84
N SER A 108 12.30 -6.63 8.43
CA SER A 108 13.12 -5.53 7.91
C SER A 108 13.70 -5.80 6.52
N TRP A 109 14.06 -7.05 6.20
CA TRP A 109 14.52 -7.41 4.85
C TRP A 109 13.38 -7.37 3.84
N VAL A 110 12.25 -8.02 4.12
CA VAL A 110 11.08 -8.06 3.23
C VAL A 110 10.48 -6.66 3.05
N GLY A 111 10.39 -5.88 4.14
CA GLY A 111 9.90 -4.50 4.10
C GLY A 111 10.80 -3.57 3.29
N SER A 112 12.12 -3.71 3.41
CA SER A 112 13.07 -2.91 2.62
C SER A 112 13.03 -3.29 1.14
N ALA A 113 12.93 -4.58 0.82
CA ALA A 113 12.72 -5.03 -0.55
C ALA A 113 11.41 -4.49 -1.13
N ALA A 114 10.30 -4.59 -0.39
CA ALA A 114 9.01 -4.05 -0.82
C ALA A 114 9.07 -2.54 -1.07
N LEU A 115 9.71 -1.76 -0.17
CA LEU A 115 9.93 -0.32 -0.34
C LEU A 115 10.75 0.01 -1.58
N ALA A 116 11.87 -0.69 -1.78
CA ALA A 116 12.73 -0.48 -2.96
C ALA A 116 11.97 -0.77 -4.26
N LEU A 117 11.26 -1.90 -4.33
CA LEU A 117 10.42 -2.25 -5.48
C LEU A 117 9.34 -1.18 -5.70
N TYR A 118 8.73 -0.66 -4.63
CA TYR A 118 7.73 0.40 -4.72
C TYR A 118 8.29 1.68 -5.32
N TYR A 119 9.45 2.14 -4.86
CA TYR A 119 10.09 3.36 -5.35
C TYR A 119 10.54 3.20 -6.80
N ILE A 120 11.11 2.06 -7.16
CA ILE A 120 11.46 1.75 -8.55
C ILE A 120 10.20 1.79 -9.43
N SER A 121 9.11 1.12 -8.99
CA SER A 121 7.84 1.11 -9.73
C SER A 121 7.27 2.50 -9.92
N PHE A 122 7.30 3.32 -8.86
CA PHE A 122 6.80 4.70 -8.87
C PHE A 122 7.61 5.58 -9.82
N VAL A 123 8.94 5.57 -9.71
CA VAL A 123 9.83 6.37 -10.57
C VAL A 123 9.68 5.96 -12.03
N LEU A 124 9.71 4.66 -12.33
CA LEU A 124 9.53 4.18 -13.71
C LEU A 124 8.14 4.53 -14.28
N GLY A 125 7.10 4.48 -13.44
CA GLY A 125 5.76 4.94 -13.82
C GLY A 125 5.71 6.45 -14.08
N ALA A 126 6.36 7.25 -13.23
CA ALA A 126 6.46 8.70 -13.39
C ALA A 126 7.23 9.08 -14.65
N LEU A 127 8.35 8.42 -14.95
CA LEU A 127 9.13 8.65 -16.19
C LEU A 127 8.32 8.32 -17.45
N LYS A 128 7.46 7.30 -17.42
CA LYS A 128 6.55 7.00 -18.54
C LYS A 128 5.44 8.06 -18.70
N THR A 129 5.02 8.68 -17.60
CA THR A 129 3.98 9.72 -17.61
C THR A 129 4.53 11.10 -17.99
N PHE A 130 5.69 11.48 -17.45
CA PHE A 130 6.27 12.83 -17.52
C PHE A 130 7.63 12.87 -18.23
N GLY A 131 7.99 11.84 -18.99
CA GLY A 131 9.22 11.81 -19.78
C GLY A 131 9.18 12.76 -20.97
N ASN A 132 9.68 12.33 -22.13
CA ASN A 132 9.76 13.20 -23.31
C ASN A 132 8.42 13.77 -23.77
N THR A 133 7.32 13.03 -23.56
CA THR A 133 5.97 13.50 -23.84
C THR A 133 5.06 13.22 -22.66
N TRP A 134 4.21 14.20 -22.34
CA TRP A 134 3.24 14.04 -21.26
C TRP A 134 2.13 13.08 -21.71
N ASN A 135 2.12 11.87 -21.17
CA ASN A 135 1.21 10.80 -21.58
C ASN A 135 0.56 10.11 -20.40
N TRP A 136 -0.72 10.37 -20.16
CA TRP A 136 -1.49 9.71 -19.09
C TRP A 136 -2.05 8.34 -19.48
N GLN A 137 -1.98 7.96 -20.76
CA GLN A 137 -2.71 6.79 -21.28
C GLN A 137 -1.80 5.65 -21.76
N TRP A 138 -0.51 5.67 -21.41
CA TRP A 138 0.40 4.56 -21.73
C TRP A 138 -0.07 3.22 -21.16
N LYS A 139 0.43 2.15 -21.79
CA LYS A 139 0.14 0.76 -21.43
C LYS A 139 1.45 0.01 -21.34
N ASP A 140 1.66 -0.69 -20.23
CA ASP A 140 2.87 -1.47 -20.00
C ASP A 140 2.51 -2.72 -19.20
N ALA A 141 2.92 -3.90 -19.65
CA ALA A 141 2.64 -5.15 -18.94
C ALA A 141 3.57 -5.33 -17.74
N ALA A 142 4.84 -4.98 -17.88
CA ALA A 142 5.83 -5.13 -16.82
C ALA A 142 5.47 -4.28 -15.59
N HIS A 143 5.16 -2.99 -15.76
CA HIS A 143 4.72 -2.11 -14.68
C HIS A 143 3.47 -2.65 -13.96
N ARG A 144 2.53 -3.25 -14.69
CA ARG A 144 1.33 -3.85 -14.09
C ARG A 144 1.67 -5.06 -13.23
N ILE A 145 2.43 -6.01 -13.78
CA ILE A 145 2.82 -7.23 -13.06
C ILE A 145 3.69 -6.86 -11.85
N PHE A 146 4.67 -6.00 -12.07
CA PHE A 146 5.57 -5.51 -11.03
C PHE A 146 4.83 -4.77 -9.91
N GLY A 147 3.83 -3.95 -10.26
CA GLY A 147 2.95 -3.29 -9.29
C GLY A 147 2.16 -4.28 -8.42
N VAL A 148 1.64 -5.37 -9.00
CA VAL A 148 0.94 -6.42 -8.23
C VAL A 148 1.91 -7.18 -7.32
N VAL A 149 3.09 -7.54 -7.81
CA VAL A 149 4.12 -8.22 -6.99
C VAL A 149 4.54 -7.33 -5.82
N THR A 150 4.78 -6.05 -6.07
CA THR A 150 5.12 -5.07 -5.03
C THR A 150 4.01 -4.93 -3.99
N PHE A 151 2.76 -4.88 -4.43
CA PHE A 151 1.60 -4.82 -3.53
C PHE A 151 1.52 -6.06 -2.63
N LEU A 152 1.67 -7.26 -3.19
CA LEU A 152 1.72 -8.50 -2.39
C LEU A 152 2.88 -8.51 -1.40
N ALA A 153 4.07 -8.09 -1.81
CA ALA A 153 5.23 -7.97 -0.93
C ALA A 153 4.98 -7.00 0.23
N SER A 154 4.27 -5.89 -0.01
CA SER A 154 3.90 -4.93 1.03
C SER A 154 2.95 -5.54 2.07
N GLY A 155 1.98 -6.37 1.66
CA GLY A 155 1.10 -7.11 2.55
C GLY A 155 1.85 -8.12 3.41
N THR A 156 2.79 -8.87 2.81
CA THR A 156 3.68 -9.77 3.56
C THR A 156 4.53 -9.00 4.56
N ALA A 157 5.11 -7.86 4.16
CA ALA A 157 5.91 -7.02 5.05
C ALA A 157 5.11 -6.50 6.25
N LEU A 158 3.87 -6.03 6.02
CA LEU A 158 2.97 -5.59 7.08
C LEU A 158 2.66 -6.72 8.07
N SER A 159 2.28 -7.90 7.58
CA SER A 159 1.99 -9.05 8.43
C SER A 159 3.21 -9.45 9.26
N LEU A 160 4.41 -9.53 8.66
CA LEU A 160 5.66 -9.76 9.38
C LEU A 160 5.96 -8.66 10.42
N GLY A 161 5.57 -7.42 10.13
CA GLY A 161 5.69 -6.27 11.02
C GLY A 161 4.93 -6.47 12.34
N PHE A 162 3.72 -7.04 12.26
CA PHE A 162 2.93 -7.34 13.45
C PHE A 162 3.63 -8.32 14.39
N TYR A 163 4.44 -9.26 13.89
CA TYR A 163 5.11 -10.30 14.70
C TYR A 163 6.57 -9.99 15.09
N SER A 164 7.26 -9.17 14.29
CA SER A 164 8.71 -8.98 14.40
C SER A 164 9.14 -7.97 15.47
N GLY A 165 8.32 -6.96 15.75
CA GLY A 165 8.63 -5.90 16.70
C GLY A 165 7.96 -6.09 18.07
N GLY A 166 8.48 -5.38 19.08
CA GLY A 166 7.83 -5.30 20.39
C GLY A 166 6.46 -4.62 20.33
N TRP A 167 6.28 -3.65 19.42
CA TRP A 167 5.03 -2.90 19.30
C TRP A 167 3.83 -3.77 18.96
N GLY A 168 3.94 -4.63 17.94
CA GLY A 168 2.83 -5.50 17.55
C GLY A 168 2.47 -6.50 18.64
N ARG A 169 3.47 -7.11 19.30
CA ARG A 169 3.25 -8.02 20.43
C ARG A 169 2.57 -7.33 21.61
N ALA A 170 3.03 -6.14 21.97
CA ALA A 170 2.50 -5.38 23.10
C ALA A 170 1.09 -4.83 22.85
N ASN A 171 0.78 -4.40 21.64
CA ASN A 171 -0.48 -3.68 21.36
C ASN A 171 -1.59 -4.58 20.79
N LEU A 172 -1.24 -5.59 20.00
CA LEU A 172 -2.22 -6.50 19.36
C LEU A 172 -2.39 -7.81 20.13
N GLY A 173 -1.34 -8.30 20.80
CA GLY A 173 -1.30 -9.66 21.33
C GLY A 173 -1.39 -10.73 20.23
N THR A 174 -1.30 -12.02 20.59
CA THR A 174 -1.26 -13.12 19.62
C THR A 174 -2.50 -13.17 18.73
N THR A 175 -3.69 -13.06 19.32
CA THR A 175 -4.96 -13.07 18.58
C THR A 175 -5.08 -11.86 17.66
N GLY A 176 -4.72 -10.67 18.14
CA GLY A 176 -4.82 -9.46 17.32
C GLY A 176 -3.83 -9.44 16.16
N GLN A 177 -2.63 -9.98 16.34
CA GLN A 177 -1.66 -10.15 15.25
C GLN A 177 -2.20 -11.07 14.15
N ALA A 178 -2.82 -12.19 14.53
CA ALA A 178 -3.42 -13.14 13.58
C ALA A 178 -4.60 -12.50 12.84
N MET A 179 -5.49 -11.80 13.55
CA MET A 179 -6.63 -11.10 12.95
C MET A 179 -6.18 -10.00 11.98
N ALA A 180 -5.24 -9.15 12.39
CA ALA A 180 -4.71 -8.08 11.55
C ALA A 180 -4.06 -8.66 10.27
N SER A 181 -3.25 -9.72 10.41
CA SER A 181 -2.63 -10.40 9.27
C SER A 181 -3.66 -11.04 8.33
N ALA A 182 -4.73 -11.64 8.87
CA ALA A 182 -5.81 -12.22 8.08
C ALA A 182 -6.59 -11.15 7.30
N PHE A 183 -6.89 -10.01 7.91
CA PHE A 183 -7.56 -8.89 7.22
C PHE A 183 -6.68 -8.25 6.16
N VAL A 184 -5.37 -8.08 6.44
CA VAL A 184 -4.39 -7.66 5.43
C VAL A 184 -4.37 -8.65 4.27
N GLY A 185 -4.28 -9.95 4.54
CA GLY A 185 -4.30 -11.00 3.52
C GLY A 185 -5.57 -10.98 2.67
N LEU A 186 -6.75 -10.91 3.31
CA LEU A 186 -8.04 -10.85 2.62
C LEU A 186 -8.14 -9.60 1.73
N LEU A 187 -7.75 -8.44 2.23
CA LEU A 187 -7.69 -7.21 1.44
C LEU A 187 -6.83 -7.39 0.20
N HIS A 188 -5.63 -7.97 0.35
CA HIS A 188 -4.71 -8.14 -0.77
C HIS A 188 -5.29 -9.09 -1.82
N VAL A 189 -5.88 -10.20 -1.40
CA VAL A 189 -6.57 -11.14 -2.28
C VAL A 189 -7.69 -10.45 -3.05
N VAL A 190 -8.57 -9.70 -2.36
CA VAL A 190 -9.71 -9.02 -3.00
C VAL A 190 -9.23 -8.00 -4.03
N VAL A 191 -8.22 -7.17 -3.69
CA VAL A 191 -7.66 -6.19 -4.61
C VAL A 191 -7.00 -6.86 -5.81
N VAL A 192 -6.19 -7.91 -5.60
CA VAL A 192 -5.52 -8.63 -6.69
C VAL A 192 -6.54 -9.27 -7.62
N VAL A 193 -7.53 -10.01 -7.09
CA VAL A 193 -8.60 -10.62 -7.89
C VAL A 193 -9.33 -9.55 -8.71
N LYS A 194 -9.66 -8.40 -8.11
CA LYS A 194 -10.34 -7.32 -8.81
C LYS A 194 -9.48 -6.72 -9.92
N VAL A 195 -8.20 -6.47 -9.65
CA VAL A 195 -7.26 -5.89 -10.60
C VAL A 195 -7.01 -6.85 -11.76
N THR A 196 -6.63 -8.10 -11.49
CA THR A 196 -6.29 -9.09 -12.52
C THR A 196 -7.49 -9.53 -13.32
N GLY A 197 -8.67 -9.65 -12.70
CA GLY A 197 -9.92 -9.99 -13.39
C GLY A 197 -10.35 -8.96 -14.46
N THR A 198 -9.79 -7.74 -14.41
CA THR A 198 -10.05 -6.69 -15.43
C THR A 198 -8.96 -6.56 -16.49
N TRP A 199 -7.92 -7.40 -16.46
CA TRP A 199 -6.81 -7.28 -17.41
C TRP A 199 -7.20 -7.55 -18.86
N SER A 200 -8.16 -8.45 -19.07
CA SER A 200 -8.70 -8.82 -20.38
C SER A 200 -10.00 -8.07 -20.74
N ALA A 201 -10.42 -7.11 -19.92
CA ALA A 201 -11.66 -6.38 -20.15
C ALA A 201 -11.56 -5.45 -21.37
N VAL A 202 -12.63 -5.45 -22.18
CA VAL A 202 -12.81 -4.53 -23.31
C VAL A 202 -13.72 -3.38 -22.87
N PRO A 203 -13.37 -2.11 -23.12
CA PRO A 203 -14.23 -0.98 -22.78
C PRO A 203 -15.59 -1.11 -23.48
N VAL A 204 -16.68 -0.96 -22.72
CA VAL A 204 -18.02 -0.86 -23.31
C VAL A 204 -18.10 0.49 -24.01
N LYS A 205 -18.33 0.51 -25.33
CA LYS A 205 -18.62 1.75 -26.05
C LYS A 205 -19.93 2.30 -25.50
N GLN A 206 -19.93 3.54 -25.01
CA GLN A 206 -21.17 4.26 -24.73
C GLN A 206 -21.83 4.55 -26.09
N GLN A 207 -23.09 4.11 -26.24
CA GLN A 207 -23.96 4.53 -27.35
C GLN A 207 -24.31 6.01 -27.22
#